data_AF-A0A220UB59-F1
#
_entry.id   AF-A0A220UB59-F1
#
_cell.length_a   1.000
_cell.length_b   1.000
_cell.length_c   1.000
_cell.angle_alpha   90.00
_cell.angle_beta   90.00
_cell.angle_gamma   90.00
#
_symmetry.space_group_name_H-M   'P 1'
#
loop_
_entity.id
_entity.type
_entity.pdbx_description
1 polymer ?
#
loop_
_entity_poly.entity_id
_entity_poly.type
_entity_poly.pdbx_seq_one_letter_code
_entity_poly.pdbx_strand_id
1 'polypeptide(L)'
;MAWEWTEDELVLACALVRDNSWRGLRATDPRVKELSALLRRSTTHPFEGRPDTFRSTNSVQRKTWDLATQHPSYTGKPTRGNRLDAKVLNRFLTDGELMELRVRSVRGRLGSPTLSDHTAPDATDPMPEASTRNVWTAEEMILAADVADDLTWGPVNATKPEVIALSKLLRSAEIHPGASADPRFRSPSSVGMKINNLRAAHPSHSGKGLRSSKAEEPIVRDFVADRDVMKDAAAEIRRRVAANGAPDEDLPTPDEELIGAAAEGGARAVRVLRRERDPKLRRAKLAQVRADGKAIACEVCDFDFGTRYGPRGNGYIEVHHKLPLHVSGPVRTTLDDLALLCANCHRMIHVGNWISVEDLQEIHRSAEAALP
;
A
#
# COMPACT_ATOMS: atom_id res chain seq x y z
N MET A 1 7.19 15.90 -18.87
CA MET A 1 6.97 15.11 -20.10
C MET A 1 5.70 14.29 -19.95
N ALA A 2 4.83 14.27 -20.95
CA ALA A 2 3.61 13.46 -20.93
C ALA A 2 3.96 12.01 -21.30
N TRP A 3 3.53 11.04 -20.48
CA TRP A 3 3.77 9.60 -20.68
C TRP A 3 2.76 9.01 -21.70
N GLU A 4 2.63 9.70 -22.82
CA GLU A 4 1.71 9.38 -23.91
C GLU A 4 1.98 7.98 -24.45
N TRP A 5 0.92 7.29 -24.85
CA TRP A 5 1.04 6.01 -25.54
C TRP A 5 1.65 6.22 -26.92
N THR A 6 2.70 5.48 -27.22
CA THR A 6 3.32 5.47 -28.53
C THR A 6 2.56 4.55 -29.48
N GLU A 7 2.79 4.73 -30.78
CA GLU A 7 2.19 3.89 -31.81
C GLU A 7 2.58 2.42 -31.63
N ASP A 8 3.85 2.13 -31.33
CA ASP A 8 4.36 0.76 -31.13
C ASP A 8 3.73 0.06 -29.91
N GLU A 9 3.49 0.79 -28.81
CA GLU A 9 2.80 0.24 -27.64
C GLU A 9 1.32 -0.07 -27.92
N LEU A 10 0.67 0.79 -28.71
CA LEU A 10 -0.71 0.57 -29.13
C LEU A 10 -0.84 -0.56 -30.14
N VAL A 11 0.18 -0.80 -30.98
CA VAL A 11 0.22 -1.96 -31.88
C VAL A 11 0.17 -3.26 -31.07
N LEU A 12 0.93 -3.36 -29.98
CA LEU A 12 0.90 -4.53 -29.11
C LEU A 12 -0.44 -4.69 -28.37
N ALA A 13 -1.03 -3.58 -27.90
CA ALA A 13 -2.34 -3.61 -27.25
C ALA A 13 -3.47 -3.99 -28.24
N CYS A 14 -3.41 -3.51 -29.49
CA CYS A 14 -4.39 -3.81 -30.53
C CYS A 14 -4.29 -5.26 -31.00
N ALA A 15 -3.08 -5.81 -31.12
CA ALA A 15 -2.87 -7.24 -31.38
C ALA A 15 -3.53 -8.10 -30.29
N LEU A 16 -3.35 -7.73 -29.03
CA LEU A 16 -3.96 -8.44 -27.91
C LEU A 16 -5.51 -8.42 -27.96
N VAL A 17 -6.10 -7.30 -28.38
CA VAL A 17 -7.55 -7.16 -28.55
C VAL A 17 -8.05 -7.99 -29.73
N ARG A 18 -7.34 -7.98 -30.87
CA ARG A 18 -7.64 -8.81 -32.03
C ARG A 18 -7.62 -10.30 -31.67
N ASP A 19 -6.56 -10.75 -30.99
CA ASP A 19 -6.40 -12.14 -30.55
C ASP A 19 -7.46 -12.55 -29.51
N ASN A 20 -8.09 -11.56 -28.86
CA ASN A 20 -9.24 -11.73 -27.99
C ASN A 20 -10.58 -11.47 -28.71
N SER A 21 -10.65 -11.75 -30.00
CA SER A 21 -11.85 -11.59 -30.85
C SER A 21 -12.46 -10.18 -30.78
N TRP A 22 -11.60 -9.17 -30.80
CA TRP A 22 -11.96 -7.75 -30.70
C TRP A 22 -12.69 -7.34 -29.41
N ARG A 23 -12.47 -8.09 -28.32
CA ARG A 23 -13.02 -7.79 -26.98
C ARG A 23 -11.93 -7.23 -26.07
N GLY A 24 -12.28 -6.22 -25.27
CA GLY A 24 -11.38 -5.67 -24.26
C GLY A 24 -11.03 -6.72 -23.18
N LEU A 25 -9.83 -6.61 -22.62
CA LEU A 25 -9.33 -7.56 -21.62
C LEU A 25 -9.35 -6.92 -20.23
N ARG A 26 -9.41 -7.74 -19.17
CA ARG A 26 -9.33 -7.28 -17.78
C ARG A 26 -7.88 -7.22 -17.29
N ALA A 27 -7.60 -6.36 -16.32
CA ALA A 27 -6.26 -6.17 -15.73
C ALA A 27 -5.71 -7.43 -15.06
N THR A 28 -6.59 -8.37 -14.68
CA THR A 28 -6.23 -9.66 -14.10
C THR A 28 -5.84 -10.70 -15.15
N ASP A 29 -6.13 -10.47 -16.44
CA ASP A 29 -5.82 -11.41 -17.53
C ASP A 29 -4.30 -11.61 -17.64
N PRO A 30 -3.80 -12.86 -17.69
CA PRO A 30 -2.36 -13.14 -17.79
C PRO A 30 -1.68 -12.43 -18.96
N ARG A 31 -2.35 -12.29 -20.11
CA ARG A 31 -1.79 -11.64 -21.30
C ARG A 31 -1.65 -10.12 -21.11
N VAL A 32 -2.54 -9.52 -20.32
CA VAL A 32 -2.45 -8.10 -19.92
C VAL A 32 -1.30 -7.89 -18.95
N LYS A 33 -1.07 -8.83 -18.03
CA LYS A 33 0.10 -8.79 -17.12
C LYS A 33 1.41 -8.93 -17.89
N GLU A 34 1.49 -9.85 -18.85
CA GLU A 34 2.66 -10.04 -19.72
C GLU A 34 2.98 -8.78 -20.52
N LEU A 35 1.97 -8.20 -21.19
CA LEU A 35 2.14 -6.97 -21.97
C LEU A 35 2.57 -5.80 -21.07
N SER A 36 1.98 -5.68 -19.87
CA SER A 36 2.38 -4.66 -18.89
C SER A 36 3.85 -4.82 -18.49
N ALA A 37 4.31 -6.04 -18.21
CA ALA A 37 5.69 -6.31 -17.86
C ALA A 37 6.65 -5.98 -19.02
N LEU A 38 6.30 -6.34 -20.25
CA LEU A 38 7.09 -6.03 -21.45
C LEU A 38 7.22 -4.51 -21.66
N LEU A 39 6.11 -3.78 -21.62
CA LEU A 39 6.10 -2.33 -21.84
C LEU A 39 6.84 -1.56 -20.74
N ARG A 40 6.81 -2.05 -19.50
CA ARG A 40 7.55 -1.43 -18.38
C ARG A 40 9.05 -1.64 -18.45
N ARG A 41 9.53 -2.71 -19.11
CA ARG A 41 10.97 -2.94 -19.35
C ARG A 41 11.51 -2.23 -20.58
N SER A 42 10.63 -1.80 -21.49
CA SER A 42 11.01 -1.03 -22.67
C SER A 42 11.78 0.24 -22.33
N THR A 43 12.74 0.62 -23.17
CA THR A 43 13.47 1.90 -23.15
C THR A 43 12.82 3.02 -23.98
N THR A 44 11.64 2.77 -24.58
CA THR A 44 10.91 3.75 -25.42
C THR A 44 10.64 5.07 -24.71
N HIS A 45 10.49 5.02 -23.38
CA HIS A 45 10.45 6.19 -22.53
C HIS A 45 11.67 6.16 -21.58
N PRO A 46 12.12 7.28 -21.00
CA PRO A 46 13.15 7.23 -19.95
C PRO A 46 12.63 6.46 -18.73
N PHE A 47 13.48 5.69 -18.04
CA PHE A 47 13.10 5.01 -16.80
C PHE A 47 12.84 5.98 -15.65
N GLU A 48 13.63 7.05 -15.60
CA GLU A 48 13.54 8.11 -14.62
C GLU A 48 12.21 8.87 -14.73
N GLY A 49 11.52 9.08 -13.60
CA GLY A 49 10.27 9.83 -13.54
C GLY A 49 9.00 9.09 -13.97
N ARG A 50 9.08 7.78 -14.31
CA ARG A 50 7.90 7.00 -14.72
C ARG A 50 6.85 6.88 -13.59
N PRO A 51 5.58 7.24 -13.84
CA PRO A 51 4.51 7.05 -12.86
C PRO A 51 4.26 5.55 -12.62
N ASP A 52 3.70 5.16 -11.47
CA ASP A 52 3.39 3.75 -11.17
C ASP A 52 2.33 3.21 -12.14
N THR A 53 1.48 4.10 -12.59
CA THR A 53 0.47 3.84 -13.60
C THR A 53 1.07 3.63 -14.99
N PHE A 54 2.35 3.94 -15.21
CA PHE A 54 3.06 3.79 -16.49
C PHE A 54 2.93 2.36 -16.98
N ARG A 55 2.16 2.17 -18.04
CA ARG A 55 1.90 0.87 -18.66
C ARG A 55 1.54 -0.24 -17.65
N SER A 56 0.90 0.14 -16.54
CA SER A 56 0.31 -0.77 -15.55
C SER A 56 -0.80 -1.61 -16.18
N THR A 57 -1.13 -2.76 -15.58
CA THR A 57 -2.22 -3.64 -16.04
C THR A 57 -3.56 -2.91 -16.20
N ASN A 58 -3.86 -1.96 -15.32
CA ASN A 58 -5.05 -1.10 -15.42
C ASN A 58 -4.99 -0.13 -16.60
N SER A 59 -3.81 0.44 -16.90
CA SER A 59 -3.64 1.30 -18.07
C SER A 59 -3.73 0.52 -19.39
N VAL A 60 -3.16 -0.69 -19.41
CA VAL A 60 -3.24 -1.62 -20.55
C VAL A 60 -4.69 -2.06 -20.75
N GLN A 61 -5.39 -2.47 -19.69
CA GLN A 61 -6.83 -2.74 -19.74
C GLN A 61 -7.57 -1.57 -20.40
N ARG A 62 -7.41 -0.34 -19.88
CA ARG A 62 -8.11 0.82 -20.44
C ARG A 62 -7.89 0.94 -21.95
N LYS A 63 -6.65 0.81 -22.42
CA LYS A 63 -6.35 0.83 -23.86
C LYS A 63 -6.96 -0.33 -24.63
N THR A 64 -7.02 -1.53 -24.08
CA THR A 64 -7.70 -2.65 -24.74
C THR A 64 -9.20 -2.37 -24.92
N TRP A 65 -9.85 -1.73 -23.95
CA TRP A 65 -11.26 -1.33 -24.05
C TRP A 65 -11.45 -0.13 -24.99
N ASP A 66 -10.55 0.85 -24.98
CA ASP A 66 -10.60 1.96 -25.93
C ASP A 66 -10.50 1.49 -27.37
N LEU A 67 -9.63 0.51 -27.66
CA LEU A 67 -9.50 -0.10 -28.98
C LEU A 67 -10.72 -0.98 -29.32
N ALA A 68 -11.16 -1.85 -28.40
CA ALA A 68 -12.27 -2.76 -28.65
C ALA A 68 -13.60 -2.05 -28.91
N THR A 69 -13.88 -0.96 -28.18
CA THR A 69 -15.15 -0.24 -28.33
C THR A 69 -15.21 0.68 -29.55
N GLN A 70 -14.08 0.91 -30.23
CA GLN A 70 -14.01 1.61 -31.52
C GLN A 70 -14.08 0.66 -32.72
N HIS A 71 -14.04 -0.66 -32.50
CA HIS A 71 -14.11 -1.65 -33.57
C HIS A 71 -15.50 -1.65 -34.24
N PRO A 72 -15.60 -1.80 -35.59
CA PRO A 72 -16.89 -1.74 -36.29
C PRO A 72 -17.95 -2.75 -35.83
N SER A 73 -17.52 -3.89 -35.26
CA SER A 73 -18.45 -4.90 -34.72
C SER A 73 -18.96 -4.59 -33.30
N TYR A 74 -18.47 -3.53 -32.65
CA TYR A 74 -18.93 -3.15 -31.32
C TYR A 74 -20.28 -2.41 -31.39
N THR A 75 -21.28 -2.93 -30.70
CA THR A 75 -22.66 -2.43 -30.76
C THR A 75 -23.05 -1.51 -29.59
N GLY A 76 -22.15 -1.33 -28.61
CA GLY A 76 -22.37 -0.49 -27.44
C GLY A 76 -21.97 0.97 -27.63
N LYS A 77 -21.99 1.76 -26.54
CA LYS A 77 -21.47 3.13 -26.54
C LYS A 77 -19.93 3.11 -26.53
N PRO A 78 -19.25 3.70 -27.52
CA PRO A 78 -17.79 3.73 -27.56
C PRO A 78 -17.20 4.52 -26.38
N THR A 79 -16.04 4.11 -25.89
CA THR A 79 -15.29 4.91 -24.90
C THR A 79 -14.60 6.09 -25.58
N ARG A 80 -14.11 7.05 -24.79
CA ARG A 80 -13.36 8.22 -25.29
C ARG A 80 -11.91 7.82 -25.61
N GLY A 81 -11.73 6.98 -26.62
CA GLY A 81 -10.41 6.70 -27.19
C GLY A 81 -9.82 7.93 -27.88
N ASN A 82 -8.50 7.96 -28.05
CA ASN A 82 -7.79 9.05 -28.71
C ASN A 82 -7.60 8.78 -30.22
N ARG A 83 -7.18 9.80 -30.96
CA ARG A 83 -6.97 9.71 -32.42
C ARG A 83 -5.94 8.64 -32.83
N LEU A 84 -4.96 8.35 -31.97
CA LEU A 84 -3.93 7.35 -32.22
C LEU A 84 -4.47 5.92 -32.06
N ASP A 85 -5.36 5.70 -31.09
CA ASP A 85 -6.08 4.43 -30.91
C ASP A 85 -6.86 4.08 -32.20
N ALA A 86 -7.64 5.04 -32.74
CA ALA A 86 -8.40 4.87 -33.97
C ALA A 86 -7.50 4.58 -35.19
N LYS A 87 -6.36 5.28 -35.29
CA LYS A 87 -5.39 5.10 -36.39
C LYS A 87 -4.78 3.70 -36.38
N VAL A 88 -4.34 3.22 -35.22
CA VAL A 88 -3.76 1.88 -35.08
C VAL A 88 -4.80 0.81 -35.37
N LEU A 89 -6.01 0.95 -34.82
CA LEU A 89 -7.11 0.04 -35.08
C LEU A 89 -7.44 -0.04 -36.57
N ASN A 90 -7.61 1.10 -37.25
CA ASN A 90 -7.92 1.12 -38.67
C ASN A 90 -6.86 0.38 -39.49
N ARG A 91 -5.57 0.54 -39.17
CA ARG A 91 -4.50 -0.21 -39.86
C ARG A 91 -4.60 -1.72 -39.68
N PHE A 92 -4.96 -2.20 -38.50
CA PHE A 92 -5.21 -3.62 -38.29
C PHE A 92 -6.41 -4.14 -39.10
N LEU A 93 -7.40 -3.29 -39.38
CA LEU A 93 -8.58 -3.65 -40.18
C LEU A 93 -8.32 -3.60 -41.69
N THR A 94 -7.45 -2.70 -42.14
CA THR A 94 -7.13 -2.53 -43.56
C THR A 94 -5.99 -3.41 -44.04
N ASP A 95 -4.99 -3.68 -43.19
CA ASP A 95 -3.76 -4.38 -43.56
C ASP A 95 -3.24 -5.24 -42.38
N GLY A 96 -3.95 -6.35 -42.13
CA GLY A 96 -3.65 -7.25 -41.02
C GLY A 96 -2.25 -7.87 -41.08
N GLU A 97 -1.78 -8.26 -42.26
CA GLU A 97 -0.47 -8.91 -42.44
C GLU A 97 0.68 -7.95 -42.14
N LEU A 98 0.63 -6.70 -42.61
CA LEU A 98 1.62 -5.68 -42.28
C LEU A 98 1.66 -5.42 -40.78
N MET A 99 0.49 -5.37 -40.13
CA MET A 99 0.41 -5.14 -38.69
C MET A 99 0.96 -6.33 -37.88
N GLU A 100 0.82 -7.56 -38.34
CA GLU A 100 1.47 -8.73 -37.73
C GLU A 100 3.00 -8.69 -37.82
N LEU A 101 3.54 -8.29 -38.98
CA LEU A 101 4.97 -8.04 -39.13
C LEU A 101 5.43 -6.93 -38.17
N ARG A 102 4.63 -5.87 -38.01
CA ARG A 102 4.92 -4.80 -37.06
C ARG A 102 4.91 -5.29 -35.62
N VAL A 103 3.94 -6.11 -35.22
CA VAL A 103 3.88 -6.72 -33.86
C VAL A 103 5.14 -7.54 -33.59
N ARG A 104 5.56 -8.40 -34.53
CA ARG A 104 6.81 -9.19 -34.40
C ARG A 104 8.03 -8.31 -34.25
N SER A 105 8.16 -7.28 -35.09
CA SER A 105 9.27 -6.31 -35.03
C SER A 105 9.32 -5.54 -33.71
N VAL A 106 8.16 -5.08 -33.20
CA VAL A 106 8.08 -4.37 -31.92
C VAL A 106 8.42 -5.31 -30.75
N ARG A 107 7.87 -6.53 -30.71
CA ARG A 107 8.21 -7.51 -29.67
C ARG A 107 9.70 -7.86 -29.69
N GLY A 108 10.30 -8.03 -30.86
CA GLY A 108 11.74 -8.30 -31.00
C GLY A 108 12.59 -7.17 -30.46
N ARG A 109 12.26 -5.91 -30.78
CA ARG A 109 12.99 -4.73 -30.25
C ARG A 109 12.83 -4.55 -28.74
N LEU A 110 11.64 -4.84 -28.19
CA LEU A 110 11.37 -4.70 -26.76
C LEU A 110 11.80 -5.91 -25.91
N GLY A 111 12.05 -7.06 -26.55
CA GLY A 111 12.44 -8.31 -25.91
C GLY A 111 13.92 -8.67 -26.05
N SER A 112 14.70 -7.95 -26.85
CA SER A 112 16.14 -8.20 -27.01
C SER A 112 16.95 -7.48 -25.92
N PRO A 113 17.85 -8.18 -25.19
CA PRO A 113 18.75 -7.54 -24.25
C PRO A 113 19.80 -6.75 -25.03
N THR A 114 19.72 -5.43 -25.04
CA THR A 114 20.85 -4.59 -25.48
C THR A 114 21.93 -4.66 -24.41
N LEU A 115 23.04 -5.33 -24.77
CA LEU A 115 24.32 -5.33 -24.07
C LEU A 115 24.87 -3.91 -23.97
N SER A 116 24.91 -3.35 -22.76
CA SER A 116 26.08 -2.65 -22.22
C SER A 116 25.85 -2.30 -20.75
N ASP A 117 26.46 -3.14 -19.91
CA ASP A 117 27.16 -2.82 -18.67
C ASP A 117 26.45 -1.94 -17.63
N HIS A 118 25.68 -2.59 -16.75
CA HIS A 118 25.90 -2.55 -15.30
C HIS A 118 25.36 -3.85 -14.71
N THR A 119 26.21 -4.51 -13.93
CA THR A 119 26.07 -5.83 -13.33
C THR A 119 24.71 -6.00 -12.62
N ALA A 120 23.90 -6.92 -13.12
CA ALA A 120 22.75 -7.46 -12.39
C ALA A 120 23.26 -8.53 -11.43
N PRO A 121 22.93 -8.48 -10.12
CA PRO A 121 23.13 -9.64 -9.26
C PRO A 121 22.16 -10.76 -9.65
N ASP A 122 22.70 -11.95 -9.46
CA ASP A 122 22.30 -13.28 -9.89
C ASP A 122 20.83 -13.66 -9.65
N ALA A 123 20.28 -14.40 -10.61
CA ALA A 123 18.89 -14.87 -10.63
C ALA A 123 18.75 -16.15 -9.81
N THR A 124 18.89 -16.05 -8.50
CA THR A 124 18.45 -17.08 -7.54
C THR A 124 17.83 -16.45 -6.29
N ASP A 125 16.85 -15.58 -6.47
CA ASP A 125 15.97 -15.13 -5.37
C ASP A 125 14.52 -15.54 -5.64
N PRO A 126 13.80 -16.08 -4.64
CA PRO A 126 12.39 -16.40 -4.77
C PRO A 126 11.60 -15.11 -5.05
N MET A 127 10.60 -15.22 -5.93
CA MET A 127 9.72 -14.12 -6.31
C MET A 127 9.23 -13.35 -5.07
N PRO A 128 9.41 -12.02 -4.99
CA PRO A 128 8.90 -11.26 -3.87
C PRO A 128 7.37 -11.29 -3.92
N GLU A 129 6.78 -11.70 -2.81
CA GLU A 129 5.35 -11.69 -2.57
C GLU A 129 4.73 -10.31 -2.87
N ALA A 130 3.45 -10.34 -3.22
CA ALA A 130 2.66 -9.22 -3.73
C ALA A 130 2.93 -7.88 -3.03
N SER A 131 3.19 -6.85 -3.85
CA SER A 131 3.26 -5.41 -3.50
C SER A 131 2.33 -4.97 -2.34
N THR A 132 2.88 -4.89 -1.13
CA THR A 132 2.28 -4.28 0.07
C THR A 132 2.59 -2.77 0.21
N ARG A 133 3.24 -2.15 -0.79
CA ARG A 133 3.96 -0.86 -0.62
C ARG A 133 3.17 0.45 -0.78
N ASN A 134 1.84 0.45 -0.98
CA ASN A 134 1.09 1.70 -1.25
C ASN A 134 -0.37 1.72 -0.74
N VAL A 135 -0.63 1.06 0.39
CA VAL A 135 -1.95 1.10 1.05
C VAL A 135 -2.08 2.41 1.83
N TRP A 136 -3.26 3.04 1.83
CA TRP A 136 -3.55 4.19 2.71
C TRP A 136 -3.79 3.69 4.13
N THR A 137 -3.00 4.18 5.10
CA THR A 137 -3.21 3.92 6.51
C THR A 137 -4.39 4.73 7.05
N ALA A 138 -4.93 4.31 8.20
CA ALA A 138 -6.00 5.04 8.88
C ALA A 138 -5.58 6.47 9.23
N GLU A 139 -4.35 6.68 9.73
CA GLU A 139 -3.85 8.00 10.10
C GLU A 139 -3.75 8.96 8.91
N GLU A 140 -3.33 8.45 7.75
CA GLU A 140 -3.31 9.26 6.52
C GLU A 140 -4.72 9.60 6.03
N MET A 141 -5.68 8.70 6.22
CA MET A 141 -7.09 8.95 5.92
C MET A 141 -7.73 9.93 6.91
N ILE A 142 -7.35 9.89 8.19
CA ILE A 142 -7.78 10.87 9.21
C ILE A 142 -7.27 12.26 8.85
N LEU A 143 -6.00 12.41 8.49
CA LEU A 143 -5.44 13.70 8.04
C LEU A 143 -6.10 14.20 6.74
N ALA A 144 -6.47 13.31 5.83
CA ALA A 144 -7.20 13.66 4.62
C ALA A 144 -8.66 14.06 4.91
N ALA A 145 -9.32 13.39 5.85
CA ALA A 145 -10.67 13.72 6.29
C ALA A 145 -10.71 15.04 7.08
N ASP A 146 -9.69 15.33 7.88
CA ASP A 146 -9.51 16.61 8.58
C ASP A 146 -9.46 17.78 7.59
N VAL A 147 -8.67 17.64 6.50
CA VAL A 147 -8.64 18.61 5.40
C VAL A 147 -9.96 18.68 4.64
N ALA A 148 -10.65 17.54 4.48
CA ALA A 148 -11.98 17.53 3.85
C ALA A 148 -13.00 18.31 4.69
N ASP A 149 -12.98 18.12 6.01
CA ASP A 149 -13.85 18.80 6.97
C ASP A 149 -13.61 20.31 7.03
N ASP A 150 -12.34 20.75 7.07
CA ASP A 150 -11.97 22.17 6.99
C ASP A 150 -12.48 22.84 5.72
N LEU A 151 -12.56 22.05 4.64
CA LEU A 151 -13.11 22.48 3.36
C LEU A 151 -14.62 22.23 3.24
N THR A 152 -15.31 22.01 4.36
CA THR A 152 -16.75 21.76 4.46
C THR A 152 -17.23 20.60 3.57
N TRP A 153 -16.38 19.59 3.41
CA TRP A 153 -16.58 18.45 2.51
C TRP A 153 -16.84 18.88 1.05
N GLY A 154 -16.23 19.98 0.62
CA GLY A 154 -16.27 20.47 -0.76
C GLY A 154 -15.34 19.69 -1.70
N PRO A 155 -15.54 19.80 -3.03
CA PRO A 155 -14.63 19.19 -4.01
C PRO A 155 -13.23 19.82 -3.93
N VAL A 156 -12.20 18.99 -4.13
CA VAL A 156 -10.80 19.42 -4.14
C VAL A 156 -10.08 18.97 -5.40
N ASN A 157 -8.96 19.62 -5.70
CA ASN A 157 -8.04 19.23 -6.77
C ASN A 157 -6.60 19.27 -6.26
N ALA A 158 -5.65 18.81 -7.08
CA ALA A 158 -4.24 18.72 -6.72
C ALA A 158 -3.56 20.09 -6.51
N THR A 159 -4.19 21.19 -6.94
CA THR A 159 -3.62 22.54 -6.87
C THR A 159 -4.09 23.32 -5.64
N LYS A 160 -5.03 22.79 -4.85
CA LYS A 160 -5.50 23.45 -3.62
C LYS A 160 -4.36 23.55 -2.58
N PRO A 161 -4.16 24.70 -1.91
CA PRO A 161 -3.10 24.87 -0.92
C PRO A 161 -3.12 23.82 0.20
N GLU A 162 -4.31 23.47 0.68
CA GLU A 162 -4.51 22.51 1.78
C GLU A 162 -4.11 21.08 1.36
N VAL A 163 -4.39 20.73 0.10
CA VAL A 163 -4.01 19.44 -0.49
C VAL A 163 -2.50 19.33 -0.67
N ILE A 164 -1.86 20.42 -1.11
CA ILE A 164 -0.40 20.51 -1.25
C ILE A 164 0.27 20.44 0.13
N ALA A 165 -0.26 21.16 1.12
CA ALA A 165 0.26 21.15 2.49
C ALA A 165 0.18 19.75 3.11
N LEU A 166 -0.96 19.06 2.94
CA LEU A 166 -1.10 17.68 3.40
C LEU A 166 -0.16 16.73 2.67
N SER A 167 0.01 16.87 1.35
CA SER A 167 0.97 16.07 0.59
C SER A 167 2.40 16.21 1.12
N LYS A 168 2.83 17.44 1.43
CA LYS A 168 4.15 17.69 2.04
C LYS A 168 4.28 17.01 3.39
N LEU A 169 3.28 17.16 4.26
CA LEU A 169 3.26 16.57 5.59
C LEU A 169 3.35 15.03 5.53
N LEU A 170 2.55 14.39 4.68
CA LEU A 170 2.54 12.93 4.57
C LEU A 170 3.86 12.38 4.03
N ARG A 171 4.54 13.13 3.16
CA ARG A 171 5.85 12.76 2.62
C ARG A 171 6.99 12.99 3.63
N SER A 172 6.88 13.96 4.52
CA SER A 172 7.88 14.19 5.57
C SER A 172 7.75 13.26 6.78
N ALA A 173 6.65 12.51 6.88
CA ALA A 173 6.27 11.82 8.11
C ALA A 173 6.96 10.46 8.37
N GLU A 174 7.76 9.93 7.43
CA GLU A 174 8.31 8.56 7.45
C GLU A 174 7.31 7.47 7.90
N ILE A 175 6.00 7.69 7.73
CA ILE A 175 4.92 6.74 8.08
C ILE A 175 5.12 5.38 7.39
N HIS A 176 5.81 5.41 6.25
CA HIS A 176 6.34 4.25 5.57
C HIS A 176 7.86 4.45 5.38
N PRO A 177 8.71 3.70 6.11
CA PRO A 177 10.16 3.78 5.96
C PRO A 177 10.56 3.57 4.49
N GLY A 178 11.29 4.54 3.92
CA GLY A 178 11.77 4.51 2.53
C GLY A 178 10.74 4.81 1.43
N ALA A 179 9.44 5.00 1.75
CA ALA A 179 8.42 5.29 0.72
C ALA A 179 8.43 6.75 0.26
N SER A 180 8.90 7.69 1.09
CA SER A 180 8.99 9.12 0.77
C SER A 180 9.95 9.44 -0.38
N ALA A 181 10.89 8.52 -0.67
CA ALA A 181 11.79 8.59 -1.83
C ALA A 181 11.04 8.44 -3.16
N ASP A 182 9.83 7.86 -3.17
CA ASP A 182 8.99 7.78 -4.36
C ASP A 182 8.26 9.13 -4.60
N PRO A 183 8.45 9.80 -5.76
CA PRO A 183 7.72 11.04 -6.12
C PRO A 183 6.19 10.88 -6.18
N ARG A 184 5.70 9.64 -6.27
CA ARG A 184 4.27 9.29 -6.39
C ARG A 184 3.62 9.05 -5.03
N PHE A 185 4.42 8.68 -4.04
CA PHE A 185 3.95 8.48 -2.67
C PHE A 185 3.32 9.76 -2.15
N ARG A 186 2.02 9.69 -1.83
CA ARG A 186 1.22 10.80 -1.31
C ARG A 186 1.40 12.12 -2.07
N SER A 187 1.54 12.06 -3.40
CA SER A 187 1.55 13.25 -4.27
C SER A 187 0.26 14.09 -4.14
N PRO A 188 0.26 15.40 -4.47
CA PRO A 188 -0.94 16.23 -4.37
C PRO A 188 -2.13 15.67 -5.14
N SER A 189 -1.88 15.00 -6.27
CA SER A 189 -2.91 14.32 -7.07
C SER A 189 -3.49 13.11 -6.36
N SER A 190 -2.67 12.27 -5.71
CA SER A 190 -3.17 11.09 -4.99
C SER A 190 -3.87 11.48 -3.69
N VAL A 191 -3.39 12.53 -3.00
CA VAL A 191 -4.04 13.12 -1.83
C VAL A 191 -5.38 13.74 -2.19
N GLY A 192 -5.44 14.56 -3.25
CA GLY A 192 -6.70 15.14 -3.73
C GLY A 192 -7.72 14.08 -4.17
N MET A 193 -7.27 12.99 -4.79
CA MET A 193 -8.13 11.86 -5.11
C MET A 193 -8.69 11.20 -3.84
N LYS A 194 -7.86 10.98 -2.82
CA LYS A 194 -8.31 10.38 -1.57
C LYS A 194 -9.32 11.24 -0.81
N ILE A 195 -9.09 12.55 -0.72
CA ILE A 195 -10.04 13.51 -0.12
C ILE A 195 -11.38 13.45 -0.84
N ASN A 196 -11.38 13.39 -2.17
CA ASN A 196 -12.62 13.28 -2.95
C ASN A 196 -13.33 11.92 -2.75
N ASN A 197 -12.60 10.82 -2.50
CA ASN A 197 -13.20 9.53 -2.15
C ASN A 197 -13.84 9.57 -0.75
N LEU A 198 -13.19 10.20 0.23
CA LEU A 198 -13.77 10.43 1.56
C LEU A 198 -15.04 11.29 1.46
N ARG A 199 -14.99 12.36 0.66
CA ARG A 199 -16.17 13.18 0.33
C ARG A 199 -17.33 12.36 -0.21
N ALA A 200 -17.06 11.36 -1.04
CA ALA A 200 -18.09 10.51 -1.63
C ALA A 200 -18.82 9.63 -0.60
N ALA A 201 -18.18 9.33 0.54
CA ALA A 201 -18.78 8.60 1.65
C ALA A 201 -19.53 9.51 2.65
N HIS A 202 -19.46 10.84 2.52
CA HIS A 202 -20.04 11.77 3.48
C HIS A 202 -21.56 11.97 3.26
N PRO A 203 -22.39 12.02 4.32
CA PRO A 203 -23.86 12.12 4.20
C PRO A 203 -24.37 13.34 3.43
N SER A 204 -23.61 14.45 3.41
CA SER A 204 -23.97 15.65 2.64
C SER A 204 -23.74 15.50 1.13
N HIS A 205 -23.14 14.41 0.66
CA HIS A 205 -22.85 14.21 -0.76
C HIS A 205 -24.08 13.69 -1.53
N SER A 206 -24.58 14.51 -2.45
CA SER A 206 -25.73 14.16 -3.33
C SER A 206 -25.32 13.83 -4.78
N GLY A 207 -24.03 13.80 -5.09
CA GLY A 207 -23.51 13.62 -6.44
C GLY A 207 -23.45 12.15 -6.89
N LYS A 208 -23.77 11.88 -8.16
CA LYS A 208 -23.54 10.57 -8.78
C LYS A 208 -22.12 10.49 -9.36
N GLY A 209 -21.34 9.46 -8.99
CA GLY A 209 -20.18 9.03 -9.79
C GLY A 209 -18.82 8.92 -9.07
N LEU A 210 -18.69 9.33 -7.81
CA LEU A 210 -17.51 8.99 -7.01
C LEU A 210 -17.76 7.69 -6.24
N ARG A 211 -16.78 6.78 -6.24
CA ARG A 211 -16.84 5.54 -5.47
C ARG A 211 -16.09 5.76 -4.15
N SER A 212 -16.79 5.63 -3.03
CA SER A 212 -16.17 5.30 -1.75
C SER A 212 -15.74 3.83 -1.75
N SER A 213 -14.70 3.49 -0.99
CA SER A 213 -14.38 2.10 -0.64
C SER A 213 -14.77 1.85 0.83
N LYS A 214 -14.87 0.56 1.21
CA LYS A 214 -15.17 0.14 2.58
C LYS A 214 -14.19 0.70 3.63
N ALA A 215 -13.00 1.15 3.23
CA ALA A 215 -11.99 1.70 4.12
C ALA A 215 -12.21 3.20 4.46
N GLU A 216 -12.89 3.96 3.60
CA GLU A 216 -13.17 5.38 3.86
C GLU A 216 -14.44 5.59 4.70
N GLU A 217 -15.42 4.69 4.60
CA GLU A 217 -16.72 4.82 5.27
C GLU A 217 -16.65 4.92 6.81
N PRO A 218 -15.79 4.16 7.53
CA PRO A 218 -15.67 4.30 8.98
C PRO A 218 -15.12 5.67 9.38
N ILE A 219 -14.04 6.13 8.72
CA ILE A 219 -13.41 7.43 9.03
C ILE A 219 -14.41 8.58 8.85
N VAL A 220 -15.17 8.56 7.77
CA VAL A 220 -16.15 9.62 7.49
C VAL A 220 -17.33 9.56 8.47
N ARG A 221 -17.78 8.37 8.83
CA ARG A 221 -18.80 8.18 9.87
C ARG A 221 -18.35 8.76 11.21
N ASP A 222 -17.10 8.51 11.59
CA ASP A 222 -16.54 8.97 12.86
C ASP A 222 -16.42 10.50 12.88
N PHE A 223 -15.98 11.12 11.77
CA PHE A 223 -15.96 12.59 11.64
C PHE A 223 -17.35 13.22 11.71
N VAL A 224 -18.40 12.55 11.21
CA VAL A 224 -19.78 13.01 11.30
C VAL A 224 -20.34 12.83 12.71
N ALA A 225 -19.99 11.73 13.38
CA ALA A 225 -20.51 11.38 14.69
C ALA A 225 -19.84 12.20 15.81
N ASP A 226 -18.53 12.40 15.76
CA ASP A 226 -17.75 13.06 16.81
C ASP A 226 -16.60 13.89 16.22
N ARG A 227 -16.97 15.03 15.64
CA ARG A 227 -16.06 15.93 14.91
C ARG A 227 -14.88 16.40 15.75
N ASP A 228 -15.12 16.80 17.00
CA ASP A 228 -14.08 17.38 17.86
C ASP A 228 -13.04 16.33 18.26
N VAL A 229 -13.47 15.10 18.56
CA VAL A 229 -12.56 13.97 18.83
C VAL A 229 -11.69 13.65 17.61
N MET A 230 -12.27 13.66 16.40
CA MET A 230 -11.52 13.38 15.17
C MET A 230 -10.56 14.52 14.80
N LYS A 231 -10.91 15.77 15.10
CA LYS A 231 -10.03 16.94 15.00
C LYS A 231 -8.84 16.82 15.96
N ASP A 232 -9.07 16.42 17.20
CA ASP A 232 -8.01 16.21 18.19
C ASP A 232 -7.07 15.08 17.76
N ALA A 233 -7.61 13.98 17.23
CA ALA A 233 -6.83 12.89 16.66
C ALA A 233 -5.94 13.36 15.49
N ALA A 234 -6.48 14.17 14.57
CA ALA A 234 -5.71 14.74 13.47
C ALA A 234 -4.60 15.69 13.97
N ALA A 235 -4.90 16.54 14.97
CA ALA A 235 -3.92 17.42 15.59
C ALA A 235 -2.76 16.66 16.24
N GLU A 236 -3.06 15.55 16.92
CA GLU A 236 -2.03 14.69 17.53
C GLU A 236 -1.14 14.02 16.48
N ILE A 237 -1.72 13.51 15.40
CA ILE A 237 -0.94 12.95 14.27
C ILE A 237 -0.01 14.03 13.70
N ARG A 238 -0.51 15.26 13.48
CA ARG A 238 0.31 16.39 12.97
C ARG A 238 1.46 16.74 13.92
N ARG A 239 1.22 16.76 15.23
CA ARG A 239 2.27 17.00 16.25
C ARG A 239 3.37 15.94 16.16
N ARG A 240 2.99 14.66 16.09
CA ARG A 240 3.93 13.54 16.02
C ARG A 240 4.77 13.56 14.75
N VAL A 241 4.16 13.93 13.61
CA VAL A 241 4.87 14.08 12.34
C VAL A 241 5.85 15.26 12.37
N ALA A 242 5.46 16.38 12.96
CA ALA A 242 6.32 17.56 13.08
C ALA A 242 7.52 17.30 14.01
N ALA A 243 7.33 16.52 15.08
CA ALA A 243 8.40 16.13 15.99
C ALA A 243 9.47 15.23 15.33
N ASN A 244 9.14 14.52 14.25
CA ASN A 244 10.07 13.73 13.45
C ASN A 244 10.79 14.53 12.34
N GLY A 245 10.52 15.84 12.19
CA GLY A 245 10.94 16.65 11.03
C GLY A 245 11.91 17.80 11.32
N ALA A 246 12.52 17.87 12.51
CA ALA A 246 13.59 18.84 12.78
C ALA A 246 14.95 18.28 12.30
N PRO A 247 15.72 19.00 11.46
CA PRO A 247 17.06 18.57 11.08
C PRO A 247 18.01 18.87 12.25
N ASP A 248 18.64 17.85 12.81
CA ASP A 248 19.83 18.00 13.65
C ASP A 248 21.03 17.44 12.88
N GLU A 249 22.01 18.29 12.63
CA GLU A 249 23.35 17.90 12.19
C GLU A 249 24.02 17.05 13.29
N ASP A 250 24.92 16.15 12.87
CA ASP A 250 25.73 15.27 13.73
C ASP A 250 24.99 14.24 14.59
N LEU A 251 24.86 13.01 14.09
CA LEU A 251 25.59 11.84 14.63
C LEU A 251 25.25 10.56 13.83
N PRO A 252 26.23 9.66 13.71
CA PRO A 252 26.21 8.52 12.79
C PRO A 252 25.39 7.35 13.36
N THR A 253 24.79 6.58 12.46
CA THR A 253 24.20 5.26 12.72
C THR A 253 25.28 4.26 13.17
N PRO A 254 24.98 3.42 14.17
CA PRO A 254 25.56 2.08 14.14
C PRO A 254 24.66 0.97 14.72
N ASP A 255 24.45 -0.20 14.13
CA ASP A 255 24.85 -0.78 12.84
C ASP A 255 23.90 -1.98 12.60
N GLU A 256 23.41 -2.15 11.37
CA GLU A 256 23.38 -3.49 10.79
C GLU A 256 24.78 -3.72 10.23
N GLU A 257 25.65 -4.44 10.92
CA GLU A 257 26.79 -5.07 10.28
C GLU A 257 26.93 -6.49 10.88
N LEU A 258 27.10 -7.56 10.10
CA LEU A 258 28.27 -7.68 9.25
C LEU A 258 28.17 -8.87 8.26
N ILE A 259 28.38 -8.59 6.98
CA ILE A 259 29.37 -9.30 6.15
C ILE A 259 30.06 -8.17 5.36
N GLY A 260 31.29 -7.71 5.60
CA GLY A 260 32.43 -8.24 6.33
C GLY A 260 33.38 -7.12 6.80
N ALA A 261 34.14 -7.42 7.87
CA ALA A 261 35.30 -6.72 8.44
C ALA A 261 35.11 -5.39 9.24
N ALA A 262 34.83 -5.50 10.54
CA ALA A 262 35.28 -4.52 11.54
C ALA A 262 35.47 -5.18 12.93
N ALA A 263 36.47 -4.74 13.68
CA ALA A 263 37.02 -5.39 14.86
C ALA A 263 36.14 -5.32 16.13
N GLU A 264 36.20 -6.38 16.93
CA GLU A 264 35.42 -6.68 18.14
C GLU A 264 35.82 -5.79 19.36
N GLY A 265 34.84 -5.40 20.21
CA GLY A 265 35.11 -5.03 21.61
C GLY A 265 34.74 -3.62 22.14
N GLY A 266 33.99 -2.79 21.41
CA GLY A 266 33.60 -1.45 21.90
C GLY A 266 32.24 -1.39 22.60
N ALA A 267 32.19 -1.10 23.91
CA ALA A 267 30.92 -0.86 24.60
C ALA A 267 30.33 0.50 24.23
N ARG A 268 29.12 0.53 23.67
CA ARG A 268 28.34 1.73 23.36
C ARG A 268 26.99 1.71 24.06
N ALA A 269 26.65 2.82 24.73
CA ALA A 269 25.37 2.98 25.42
C ALA A 269 24.28 3.38 24.44
N VAL A 270 23.30 2.48 24.23
CA VAL A 270 22.09 2.73 23.44
C VAL A 270 21.04 3.40 24.32
N ARG A 271 20.57 4.60 23.95
CA ARG A 271 19.35 5.18 24.52
C ARG A 271 18.14 4.78 23.68
N VAL A 272 17.45 3.73 24.14
CA VAL A 272 16.18 3.26 23.57
C VAL A 272 15.08 4.27 23.87
N LEU A 273 14.54 4.94 22.86
CA LEU A 273 13.24 5.63 22.99
C LEU A 273 12.13 4.57 23.00
N ARG A 274 11.91 4.06 24.22
CA ARG A 274 10.81 3.19 24.62
C ARG A 274 9.50 3.94 24.34
N ARG A 275 8.84 3.63 23.21
CA ARG A 275 7.43 3.98 23.03
C ARG A 275 6.70 3.39 24.24
N GLU A 276 6.20 4.24 25.12
CA GLU A 276 5.51 3.78 26.32
C GLU A 276 4.25 3.01 25.90
N ARG A 277 4.33 1.68 25.87
CA ARG A 277 3.25 0.85 26.40
C ARG A 277 3.17 1.25 27.88
N ASP A 278 2.06 1.84 28.33
CA ASP A 278 1.92 2.23 29.73
C ASP A 278 2.27 1.00 30.61
N PRO A 279 3.38 1.03 31.37
CA PRO A 279 3.77 -0.09 32.21
C PRO A 279 2.72 -0.42 33.28
N LYS A 280 1.80 0.51 33.58
CA LYS A 280 0.63 0.25 34.42
C LYS A 280 -0.37 -0.66 33.72
N LEU A 281 -0.68 -0.48 32.43
CA LEU A 281 -1.60 -1.36 31.69
C LEU A 281 -1.06 -2.78 31.58
N ARG A 282 0.25 -2.94 31.28
CA ARG A 282 0.90 -4.26 31.29
C ARG A 282 0.79 -4.92 32.65
N ARG A 283 1.17 -4.20 33.72
CA ARG A 283 1.10 -4.75 35.10
C ARG A 283 -0.33 -5.11 35.48
N ALA A 284 -1.29 -4.24 35.17
CA ALA A 284 -2.70 -4.45 35.45
C ALA A 284 -3.27 -5.67 34.71
N LYS A 285 -2.97 -5.84 33.42
CA LYS A 285 -3.38 -7.02 32.65
C LYS A 285 -2.80 -8.31 33.21
N LEU A 286 -1.50 -8.33 33.53
CA LEU A 286 -0.85 -9.52 34.10
C LEU A 286 -1.36 -9.82 35.52
N ALA A 287 -1.69 -8.79 36.31
CA ALA A 287 -2.29 -8.98 37.62
C ALA A 287 -3.72 -9.55 37.50
N GLN A 288 -4.52 -9.05 36.55
CA GLN A 288 -5.86 -9.58 36.26
C GLN A 288 -5.80 -11.06 35.87
N VAL A 289 -4.95 -11.42 34.91
CA VAL A 289 -4.82 -12.81 34.44
C VAL A 289 -4.41 -13.75 35.59
N ARG A 290 -3.52 -13.31 36.49
CA ARG A 290 -3.15 -14.07 37.69
C ARG A 290 -4.29 -14.16 38.71
N ALA A 291 -5.03 -13.09 38.92
CA ALA A 291 -6.18 -13.07 39.82
C ALA A 291 -7.30 -14.00 39.33
N ASP A 292 -7.45 -14.13 38.01
CA ASP A 292 -8.37 -15.05 37.34
C ASP A 292 -7.88 -16.52 37.36
N GLY A 293 -6.71 -16.80 37.97
CA GLY A 293 -6.12 -18.14 38.06
C GLY A 293 -5.58 -18.69 36.74
N LYS A 294 -5.39 -17.84 35.73
CA LYS A 294 -4.90 -18.24 34.39
C LYS A 294 -3.38 -18.13 34.28
N ALA A 295 -2.80 -18.97 33.44
CA ALA A 295 -1.37 -18.91 33.11
C ALA A 295 -1.05 -17.67 32.26
N ILE A 296 0.20 -17.20 32.32
CA ILE A 296 0.72 -16.12 31.48
C ILE A 296 1.24 -16.73 30.18
N ALA A 297 0.30 -17.21 29.36
CA ALA A 297 0.56 -17.87 28.09
C ALA A 297 0.08 -17.02 26.92
N CYS A 298 0.58 -17.32 25.72
CA CYS A 298 0.11 -16.74 24.47
C CYS A 298 -1.36 -17.12 24.21
N GLU A 299 -2.23 -16.16 23.95
CA GLU A 299 -3.64 -16.42 23.60
C GLU A 299 -3.78 -17.09 22.22
N VAL A 300 -2.73 -17.10 21.38
CA VAL A 300 -2.80 -17.69 20.03
C VAL A 300 -2.29 -19.13 19.99
N CYS A 301 -1.15 -19.40 20.62
CA CYS A 301 -0.43 -20.68 20.49
C CYS A 301 -0.13 -21.34 21.83
N ASP A 302 -0.75 -20.86 22.91
CA ASP A 302 -0.60 -21.36 24.28
C ASP A 302 0.85 -21.38 24.83
N PHE A 303 1.79 -20.75 24.13
CA PHE A 303 3.19 -20.73 24.51
C PHE A 303 3.40 -19.96 25.83
N ASP A 304 3.92 -20.66 26.84
CA ASP A 304 4.30 -20.11 28.14
C ASP A 304 5.82 -20.07 28.27
N PHE A 305 6.38 -18.85 28.39
CA PHE A 305 7.82 -18.65 28.56
C PHE A 305 8.34 -19.17 29.91
N GLY A 306 7.55 -19.09 30.98
CA GLY A 306 7.88 -19.62 32.29
C GLY A 306 7.98 -21.15 32.28
N THR A 307 7.06 -21.83 31.61
CA THR A 307 7.14 -23.29 31.42
C THR A 307 8.32 -23.67 30.53
N ARG A 308 8.56 -22.94 29.43
CA ARG A 308 9.59 -23.32 28.44
C ARG A 308 11.02 -22.96 28.86
N TYR A 309 11.20 -21.86 29.59
CA TYR A 309 12.50 -21.30 29.96
C TYR A 309 12.71 -21.18 31.48
N GLY A 310 11.78 -21.69 32.29
CA GLY A 310 11.87 -21.66 33.74
C GLY A 310 11.84 -20.23 34.30
N PRO A 311 12.57 -19.95 35.39
CA PRO A 311 12.56 -18.63 36.04
C PRO A 311 12.88 -17.45 35.11
N ARG A 312 13.68 -17.67 34.05
CA ARG A 312 14.05 -16.63 33.08
C ARG A 312 12.87 -16.13 32.25
N GLY A 313 11.90 -17.00 31.97
CA GLY A 313 10.72 -16.66 31.17
C GLY A 313 9.51 -16.27 32.01
N ASN A 314 9.60 -16.32 33.34
CA ASN A 314 8.45 -16.13 34.21
C ASN A 314 7.81 -14.75 34.04
N GLY A 315 6.55 -14.72 33.61
CA GLY A 315 5.82 -13.47 33.34
C GLY A 315 6.31 -12.69 32.12
N TYR A 316 7.16 -13.29 31.29
CA TYR A 316 7.57 -12.73 30.01
C TYR A 316 6.50 -13.03 28.95
N ILE A 317 5.86 -11.98 28.46
CA ILE A 317 4.86 -12.02 27.40
C ILE A 317 4.66 -10.59 26.89
N GLU A 318 4.25 -10.45 25.63
CA GLU A 318 3.92 -9.15 25.03
C GLU A 318 2.42 -8.86 25.19
N VAL A 319 2.09 -7.63 25.57
CA VAL A 319 0.71 -7.17 25.66
C VAL A 319 0.38 -6.39 24.41
N HIS A 320 -0.64 -6.85 23.71
CA HIS A 320 -1.11 -6.34 22.42
C HIS A 320 -2.53 -5.80 22.55
N HIS A 321 -2.95 -4.84 21.71
CA HIS A 321 -4.33 -4.36 21.71
C HIS A 321 -5.17 -5.16 20.71
N LYS A 322 -6.25 -5.80 21.18
CA LYS A 322 -7.18 -6.61 20.36
C LYS A 322 -7.95 -5.78 19.35
N LEU A 323 -8.27 -4.55 19.71
CA LEU A 323 -8.73 -3.55 18.77
C LEU A 323 -7.54 -2.64 18.45
N PRO A 324 -7.31 -2.36 17.16
CA PRO A 324 -6.30 -1.39 16.84
C PRO A 324 -6.71 -0.04 17.43
N LEU A 325 -5.84 0.59 18.22
CA LEU A 325 -6.03 1.92 18.82
C LEU A 325 -6.25 3.05 17.78
N HIS A 326 -6.38 2.71 16.49
CA HIS A 326 -6.68 3.60 15.38
C HIS A 326 -8.13 3.46 14.84
N VAL A 327 -8.94 2.54 15.39
CA VAL A 327 -10.36 2.32 15.01
C VAL A 327 -11.34 2.80 16.08
N SER A 328 -10.82 3.17 17.25
CA SER A 328 -11.55 3.78 18.33
C SER A 328 -10.68 4.94 18.80
N GLY A 329 -11.22 6.15 18.93
CA GLY A 329 -10.47 7.32 19.39
C GLY A 329 -9.94 7.14 20.83
N PRO A 330 -9.87 8.18 21.67
CA PRO A 330 -9.51 8.02 23.08
C PRO A 330 -10.63 7.28 23.83
N VAL A 331 -10.75 5.98 23.63
CA VAL A 331 -11.53 5.09 24.46
C VAL A 331 -10.64 4.73 25.64
N ARG A 332 -11.21 4.76 26.86
CA ARG A 332 -10.58 4.12 28.01
C ARG A 332 -10.28 2.68 27.65
N THR A 333 -9.02 2.37 27.36
CA THR A 333 -8.57 0.99 27.11
C THR A 333 -8.86 0.19 28.37
N THR A 334 -9.78 -0.75 28.27
CA THR A 334 -10.04 -1.70 29.35
C THR A 334 -9.00 -2.82 29.28
N LEU A 335 -8.86 -3.59 30.36
CA LEU A 335 -7.95 -4.75 30.33
C LEU A 335 -8.44 -5.83 29.35
N ASP A 336 -9.72 -5.84 29.00
CA ASP A 336 -10.30 -6.80 28.05
C ASP A 336 -9.93 -6.49 26.59
N ASP A 337 -9.59 -5.24 26.29
CA ASP A 337 -9.07 -4.80 24.99
C ASP A 337 -7.62 -5.23 24.75
N LEU A 338 -6.99 -5.92 25.72
CA LEU A 338 -5.61 -6.37 25.67
C LEU A 338 -5.53 -7.89 25.49
N ALA A 339 -4.62 -8.32 24.61
CA ALA A 339 -4.23 -9.70 24.39
C ALA A 339 -2.81 -9.97 24.89
N LEU A 340 -2.58 -11.17 25.42
CA LEU A 340 -1.25 -11.70 25.70
C LEU A 340 -0.73 -12.50 24.50
N LEU A 341 0.40 -12.09 23.92
CA LEU A 341 1.00 -12.73 22.76
C LEU A 341 2.49 -13.03 22.99
N CYS A 342 2.97 -14.16 22.47
CA CYS A 342 4.42 -14.42 22.42
C CYS A 342 5.09 -13.56 21.36
N ALA A 343 6.42 -13.44 21.41
CA ALA A 343 7.18 -12.61 20.47
C ALA A 343 6.91 -12.97 18.99
N ASN A 344 6.72 -14.27 18.71
CA ASN A 344 6.46 -14.75 17.35
C ASN A 344 5.03 -14.39 16.91
N CYS A 345 4.00 -14.73 17.69
CA CYS A 345 2.60 -14.44 17.35
C CYS A 345 2.34 -12.93 17.31
N HIS A 346 2.92 -12.16 18.22
CA HIS A 346 2.82 -10.70 18.20
C HIS A 346 3.41 -10.14 16.90
N ARG A 347 4.55 -10.67 16.43
CA ARG A 347 5.09 -10.30 15.12
C ARG A 347 4.17 -10.74 13.98
N MET A 348 3.61 -11.97 14.03
CA MET A 348 2.73 -12.51 12.98
C MET A 348 1.42 -11.75 12.82
N ILE A 349 0.81 -11.24 13.91
CA ILE A 349 -0.38 -10.38 13.83
C ILE A 349 -0.14 -9.11 12.99
N HIS A 350 1.10 -8.65 12.92
CA HIS A 350 1.50 -7.45 12.20
C HIS A 350 2.06 -7.72 10.79
N VAL A 351 2.18 -8.97 10.36
CA VAL A 351 2.68 -9.29 9.02
C VAL A 351 1.59 -9.01 7.99
N GLY A 352 1.85 -8.08 7.07
CA GLY A 352 0.89 -7.70 6.02
C GLY A 352 -0.22 -6.81 6.57
N ASN A 353 -1.48 -7.24 6.44
CA ASN A 353 -2.62 -6.55 7.07
C ASN A 353 -2.76 -7.03 8.51
N TRP A 354 -3.12 -6.11 9.40
CA TRP A 354 -3.49 -6.46 10.77
C TRP A 354 -4.70 -7.41 10.76
N ILE A 355 -4.58 -8.51 11.48
CA ILE A 355 -5.63 -9.51 11.66
C ILE A 355 -5.98 -9.61 13.15
N SER A 356 -7.20 -10.06 13.44
CA SER A 356 -7.62 -10.24 14.83
C SER A 356 -6.84 -11.39 15.50
N VAL A 357 -6.86 -11.44 16.84
CA VAL A 357 -6.26 -12.55 17.59
C VAL A 357 -6.96 -13.86 17.20
N GLU A 358 -8.28 -13.79 17.00
CA GLU A 358 -9.15 -14.89 16.59
C GLU A 358 -8.80 -15.40 15.18
N ASP A 359 -8.53 -14.50 14.23
CA ASP A 359 -8.09 -14.87 12.89
C ASP A 359 -6.72 -15.58 12.93
N LEU A 360 -5.78 -15.06 13.75
CA LEU A 360 -4.47 -15.70 13.87
C LEU A 360 -4.55 -17.06 14.59
N GLN A 361 -5.45 -17.22 15.57
CA GLN A 361 -5.74 -18.52 16.18
C GLN A 361 -6.24 -19.54 15.15
N GLU A 362 -7.10 -19.13 14.21
CA GLU A 362 -7.60 -20.00 13.15
C GLU A 362 -6.49 -20.43 12.19
N ILE A 363 -5.62 -19.50 11.79
CA ILE A 363 -4.44 -19.79 10.96
C ILE A 363 -3.51 -20.75 11.68
N HIS A 364 -3.24 -20.51 12.97
CA HIS A 364 -2.34 -21.35 13.76
C HIS A 364 -2.88 -22.77 13.93
N ARG A 365 -4.16 -22.92 14.30
CA ARG A 365 -4.82 -24.24 14.42
C ARG A 365 -4.87 -25.00 13.10
N SER A 366 -5.16 -24.30 12.00
CA SER A 366 -5.16 -24.90 10.66
C SER A 366 -3.77 -25.40 10.26
N ALA A 367 -2.72 -24.66 10.62
CA ALA A 367 -1.35 -25.06 10.37
C ALA A 367 -0.92 -26.25 11.26
N GLU A 368 -1.27 -26.26 12.54
CA GLU A 368 -1.00 -27.39 13.44
C GLU A 368 -1.70 -28.67 13.01
N ALA A 369 -2.96 -28.59 12.57
CA ALA A 369 -3.70 -29.74 12.05
C ALA A 369 -3.13 -30.30 10.74
N ALA A 370 -2.34 -29.50 10.01
CA ALA A 370 -1.69 -29.89 8.76
C ALA A 370 -0.23 -30.35 8.95
N LEU A 371 0.31 -30.27 10.18
CA LEU A 371 1.62 -30.81 10.50
C LEU A 371 1.51 -32.33 10.72
N PRO A 372 2.40 -33.14 10.14
CA PRO A 372 2.36 -34.61 10.22
C PRO A 372 2.70 -35.16 11.61
#